data_AF-A0A1G0LZL9-F1
#
_entry.id   AF-A0A1G0LZL9-F1
#
_cell.length_a   1.000
_cell.length_b   1.000
_cell.length_c   1.000
_cell.angle_alpha   90.00
_cell.angle_beta   90.00
_cell.angle_gamma   90.00
#
_symmetry.space_group_name_H-M   'P 1'
#
loop_
_entity.id
_entity.type
_entity.pdbx_description
1 polymer ?
#
loop_
_entity_poly.entity_id
_entity_poly.type
_entity_poly.pdbx_seq_one_letter_code
_entity_poly.pdbx_strand_id
1 'polypeptide(L)' 'MPTVQISARIDARLKRALDQVCRSRGIVMNHFIQEAVLGRLEELEDVEDLKAIRHEPTRPLADVLAELKLDGSA' A
#
# COMPACT_ATOMS: atom_id res chain seq x y z
N MET A 1 -10.10 16.58 -12.69
CA MET A 1 -8.63 16.62 -12.56
C MET A 1 -8.01 16.52 -13.94
N PRO A 2 -6.88 17.18 -14.23
CA PRO A 2 -6.20 17.03 -15.51
C PRO A 2 -5.71 15.58 -15.67
N THR A 3 -5.88 15.01 -16.86
CA THR A 3 -5.37 13.68 -17.20
C THR A 3 -3.99 13.80 -17.84
N VAL A 4 -3.08 12.89 -17.48
CA VAL A 4 -1.73 12.79 -18.06
C VAL A 4 -1.61 11.44 -18.75
N GLN A 5 -1.02 11.41 -19.94
CA GLN A 5 -0.81 10.16 -20.68
C GLN A 5 0.44 9.43 -20.15
N ILE A 6 0.29 8.14 -19.88
CA ILE A 6 1.40 7.23 -19.56
C ILE A 6 1.63 6.31 -20.77
N SER A 7 2.88 6.18 -21.22
CA SER A 7 3.27 5.24 -22.27
C SER A 7 4.15 4.14 -21.69
N ALA A 8 3.69 2.89 -21.78
CA ALA A 8 4.43 1.71 -21.36
C ALA A 8 4.26 0.57 -22.36
N ARG A 9 5.28 -0.28 -22.48
CA ARG A 9 5.20 -1.52 -23.27
C ARG A 9 4.90 -2.67 -22.33
N ILE A 10 3.89 -3.46 -22.66
CA ILE A 10 3.50 -4.65 -21.90
C ILE A 10 3.39 -5.86 -22.83
N ASP A 11 3.47 -7.05 -22.25
CA ASP A 11 3.28 -8.30 -22.99
C ASP A 11 1.88 -8.35 -23.64
N ALA A 12 1.82 -8.84 -24.88
CA ALA A 12 0.57 -8.91 -25.65
C ALA A 12 -0.46 -9.86 -25.01
N ARG A 13 -0.03 -10.92 -24.34
CA ARG A 13 -0.90 -11.85 -23.60
C ARG A 13 -1.48 -11.17 -22.37
N LEU A 14 -0.69 -10.36 -21.68
CA LEU A 14 -1.16 -9.57 -20.54
C LEU A 14 -2.23 -8.57 -20.99
N LYS A 15 -2.02 -7.85 -22.09
CA LYS A 15 -3.03 -6.92 -22.62
C LYS A 15 -4.36 -7.63 -22.93
N ARG A 16 -4.32 -8.82 -23.53
CA ARG A 16 -5.52 -9.63 -23.82
C ARG A 16 -6.24 -10.05 -22.54
N ALA A 17 -5.50 -10.49 -21.52
CA ALA A 17 -6.09 -10.86 -20.23
C ALA A 17 -6.77 -9.65 -19.56
N LEU A 18 -6.11 -8.48 -19.57
CA LEU A 18 -6.67 -7.24 -19.07
C LEU A 18 -7.97 -6.86 -19.79
N ASP A 19 -7.99 -6.97 -21.13
CA ASP A 19 -9.19 -6.70 -21.92
C ASP A 19 -10.36 -7.62 -21.54
N GLN A 20 -10.09 -8.91 -21.34
CA GLN A 20 -11.11 -9.88 -20.95
C GLN A 20 -11.67 -9.56 -19.56
N VAL A 21 -10.81 -9.26 -18.59
CA VAL A 21 -11.20 -8.89 -17.23
C VAL A 21 -12.04 -7.62 -17.24
N CYS A 22 -11.55 -6.57 -17.91
CA CYS A 22 -12.24 -5.28 -18.04
C CYS A 22 -13.64 -5.45 -18.65
N ARG A 23 -13.76 -6.22 -19.75
CA ARG A 23 -15.05 -6.52 -20.37
C ARG A 23 -15.98 -7.29 -19.45
N SER A 24 -15.49 -8.34 -18.79
CA SER A 24 -16.31 -9.19 -17.91
C SER A 24 -16.88 -8.44 -16.70
N ARG A 25 -16.20 -7.39 -16.25
CA ARG A 25 -16.59 -6.59 -15.09
C ARG A 25 -17.21 -5.24 -15.44
N GLY A 26 -17.32 -4.90 -16.73
CA GLY A 26 -17.83 -3.60 -17.18
C GLY A 26 -16.91 -2.42 -16.79
N ILE A 27 -15.61 -2.66 -16.63
CA ILE A 27 -14.63 -1.67 -16.18
C ILE A 27 -13.86 -1.12 -17.37
N VAL A 28 -13.59 0.19 -17.37
CA VAL A 28 -12.74 0.83 -18.38
C VAL A 28 -11.27 0.56 -18.07
N MET A 29 -10.48 0.19 -19.08
CA MET A 29 -9.04 -0.12 -18.94
C MET A 29 -8.26 0.97 -18.19
N ASN A 30 -8.53 2.25 -18.44
CA ASN A 30 -7.86 3.36 -17.75
C ASN A 30 -8.13 3.34 -16.24
N HIS A 31 -9.38 3.08 -15.84
CA HIS A 31 -9.72 2.97 -14.42
C HIS A 31 -9.03 1.75 -13.79
N PHE A 32 -9.05 0.60 -14.48
CA PHE A 32 -8.34 -0.59 -14.02
C PHE A 32 -6.84 -0.32 -13.78
N ILE A 33 -6.17 0.33 -14.75
CA ILE A 33 -4.75 0.66 -14.64
C ILE A 33 -4.51 1.64 -13.51
N GLN A 34 -5.35 2.67 -13.36
CA GLN A 34 -5.22 3.65 -12.29
C GLN A 34 -5.32 3.00 -10.90
N GLU A 35 -6.34 2.17 -10.67
CA GLU A 35 -6.49 1.44 -9.40
C GLU A 35 -5.33 0.48 -9.14
N ALA A 36 -4.87 -0.25 -10.16
CA ALA A 36 -3.75 -1.17 -10.03
C ALA A 36 -2.43 -0.44 -9.70
N VAL A 37 -2.21 0.73 -10.29
CA VAL A 37 -1.03 1.56 -10.00
C VAL A 37 -1.11 2.15 -8.60
N LEU A 38 -2.28 2.68 -8.20
CA LEU A 38 -2.49 3.23 -6.85
C LEU A 38 -2.27 2.16 -5.78
N GLY A 39 -2.94 1.01 -5.90
CA GLY A 39 -2.76 -0.08 -4.93
C GLY A 39 -1.30 -0.56 -4.85
N ARG A 40 -0.58 -0.57 -5.97
CA ARG A 40 0.85 -0.93 -5.94
C ARG A 40 1.72 0.13 -5.27
N LEU A 41 1.38 1.42 -5.38
CA LEU A 41 2.10 2.49 -4.68
C LEU A 41 1.84 2.43 -3.18
N GLU A 42 0.59 2.21 -2.77
CA GLU A 42 0.20 2.03 -1.37
C GLU A 42 0.95 0.85 -0.73
N GLU A 43 1.02 -0.30 -1.41
CA GLU A 43 1.81 -1.46 -0.94
C GLU A 43 3.31 -1.14 -0.74
N LEU A 44 3.87 -0.27 -1.59
CA LEU A 44 5.28 0.13 -1.48
C LEU A 44 5.48 1.08 -0.29
N GLU A 45 4.56 2.00 -0.07
CA GLU A 45 4.55 2.92 1.08
C GLU A 45 4.43 2.13 2.39
N ASP A 46 3.50 1.17 2.48
CA ASP A 46 3.35 0.29 3.65
C ASP A 46 4.67 -0.44 4.01
N VAL A 47 5.39 -0.93 3.00
CA VAL A 47 6.68 -1.61 3.20
C VAL A 47 7.75 -0.65 3.72
N GLU A 48 7.72 0.61 3.31
CA GLU A 48 8.63 1.64 3.78
C GLU A 48 8.31 2.05 5.22
N ASP A 49 7.03 2.23 5.56
CA ASP A 49 6.57 2.52 6.92
C ASP A 49 6.94 1.41 7.89
N LEU A 50 6.78 0.13 7.50
CA LEU A 50 7.22 -1.00 8.31
C LEU A 50 8.74 -0.98 8.59
N LYS A 51 9.55 -0.48 7.66
CA LYS A 51 10.99 -0.30 7.92
C LYS A 51 11.22 0.82 8.92
N ALA A 52 10.49 1.93 8.81
CA ALA A 52 10.59 3.04 9.75
C ALA A 52 10.23 2.59 11.18
N ILE A 53 9.10 1.91 11.35
CA ILE A 53 8.62 1.39 12.65
C ILE A 53 9.66 0.45 13.29
N ARG A 54 10.31 -0.42 12.49
CA ARG A 54 11.37 -1.31 13.00
C ARG A 54 12.59 -0.58 13.55
N HIS A 55 12.79 0.67 13.17
CA HIS A 55 13.89 1.52 13.63
C HIS A 55 13.45 2.53 14.69
N GLU A 56 12.20 2.50 15.13
CA GLU A 56 11.74 3.37 16.21
C GLU A 56 12.45 3.02 17.52
N PRO A 57 12.81 4.04 18.33
CA PRO A 57 13.40 3.82 19.62
C PRO A 57 12.42 3.05 20.52
N THR A 58 12.84 1.87 20.97
CA THR A 58 12.06 1.09 21.93
C THR A 58 12.33 1.58 23.35
N ARG A 59 11.32 1.50 24.21
CA ARG A 59 11.47 1.75 25.65
C ARG A 59 11.15 0.51 26.49
N PRO A 60 11.82 0.29 27.64
CA PRO A 60 11.52 -0.81 28.53
C PRO A 60 10.06 -0.80 29.00
N LEU A 61 9.43 -1.99 29.08
CA LEU A 61 8.05 -2.11 29.57
C LEU A 61 7.90 -1.59 31.01
N ALA A 62 8.91 -1.77 31.86
CA ALA A 62 8.92 -1.26 33.23
C ALA A 62 8.74 0.27 33.28
N ASP A 63 9.42 1.01 32.41
CA ASP A 63 9.32 2.47 32.35
C ASP A 63 7.90 2.90 31.92
N VAL A 64 7.29 2.16 30.99
CA VAL A 64 5.90 2.37 30.57
C VAL A 64 4.91 2.11 31.70
N LEU A 65 5.11 1.00 32.44
CA LEU A 65 4.24 0.64 33.54
C LEU A 65 4.33 1.63 34.70
N ALA A 66 5.54 2.12 35.01
CA ALA A 66 5.76 3.16 36.01
C ALA A 66 5.08 4.49 35.61
N GLU A 67 5.22 4.92 34.35
CA GLU A 67 4.54 6.11 33.82
C GLU A 67 3.00 6.00 33.95
N LEU A 68 2.47 4.82 33.64
CA LEU A 68 1.03 4.54 33.72
C LEU A 68 0.54 4.21 35.14
N LYS A 69 1.42 4.14 36.14
CA LYS A 69 1.10 3.74 37.53
C LYS A 69 0.47 2.34 37.61
N LEU A 70 0.93 1.44 36.76
CA LEU A 70 0.51 0.03 36.68
C LEU A 70 1.63 -0.93 37.10
N ASP A 71 2.70 -0.41 37.69
CA ASP A 71 3.87 -1.17 38.16
C ASP A 71 3.62 -1.92 39.49
N GLY A 72 2.41 -1.81 40.05
CA GLY A 72 2.03 -2.51 41.30
C GLY A 72 2.62 -1.89 42.56
N SER A 73 3.30 -0.75 42.43
CA SER A 73 3.76 0.08 43.53
C SER A 73 2.56 0.84 44.12
N ALA A 74 1.94 0.26 45.14
CA ALA A 74 0.89 0.91 45.94
C ALA A 74 1.45 2.08 46.77
#